data_AF-A0A497RJF0-F1
#
_entry.id   AF-A0A497RJF0-F1
#
_cell.length_a   1.000
_cell.length_b   1.000
_cell.length_c   1.000
_cell.angle_alpha   90.00
_cell.angle_beta   90.00
_cell.angle_gamma   90.00
#
_symmetry.space_group_name_H-M   'P 1'
#
loop_
_entity.id
_entity.type
_entity.pdbx_description
1 polymer ?
#
loop_
_entity_poly.entity_id
_entity_poly.type
_entity_poly.pdbx_seq_one_letter_code
_entity_poly.pdbx_strand_id
1 'polypeptide(L)'
;MTTHDKEQLIRLGGQPVSGQMYTQSGSVFALIDSYDDATKSYTVVTEGSKKNPANGGGQKITGVARKTLSPGDNASLPPNTNVIVNFDLGIPIIDGLIPASARRDVVEGAPDIAPRVAGLEPEGTGASFGSPSGYYRNPSDPIGLFAGDWCQATEDGNFLAVLRGKLTKLFGGAQAQIMASGLHNLIRTVCENCDHFSSIGELRIANVNGRANLSFRAAADQMQEAGGDLENWTFHLDIGDAGKLFNMRVTSADGRVEQAQFKITPDGEVRFFGKTGFVFQTGGRWSETIGGDRVSRIDGANVKYVGRYDSTSIDGDRGASIAGSESKMVGVDETTTVNRDKMTSVGGQLSVTVSGGSVADATPANRAVEMKVLNGSYVITIGDIVAGGSPTAFASYRLYVHNGHIIIGEDPLNLASFLGGVCSVNLNTMGEGSIGLGCIVPAAGAYEDKDSATQFNTPTDSAMLYNKWLLFAEALIGALDSHTHQTAWGPSLPAEVPTGTVKGFDAILSALLTPVKSLRVRMGA
;
A
#
# COMPACT_ATOMS: atom_id res chain seq x y z
N MET A 1 -78.76 23.94 20.10
CA MET A 1 -79.45 22.69 19.75
C MET A 1 -78.97 21.64 20.75
N THR A 2 -79.74 20.97 21.62
CA THR A 2 -81.16 20.89 22.05
C THR A 2 -81.06 20.18 23.42
N THR A 3 -81.50 20.74 24.56
CA THR A 3 -82.82 20.48 25.21
C THR A 3 -83.29 19.04 25.07
N HIS A 4 -83.31 18.21 26.12
CA HIS A 4 -84.44 17.93 27.03
C HIS A 4 -84.14 16.54 27.64
N ASP A 5 -84.51 16.10 28.84
CA ASP A 5 -85.55 16.44 29.80
C ASP A 5 -85.18 15.66 31.10
N LYS A 6 -85.29 16.25 32.31
CA LYS A 6 -86.31 15.98 33.37
C LYS A 6 -86.21 14.59 34.03
N GLU A 7 -86.50 14.34 35.31
CA GLU A 7 -86.94 15.05 36.51
C GLU A 7 -86.93 13.97 37.62
N GLN A 8 -86.39 14.24 38.81
CA GLN A 8 -87.09 14.42 40.09
C GLN A 8 -87.21 13.20 41.03
N LEU A 9 -87.14 13.54 42.34
CA LEU A 9 -87.73 12.88 43.53
C LEU A 9 -86.95 11.67 44.09
N ILE A 10 -86.43 11.60 45.33
CA ILE A 10 -86.82 12.15 46.65
C ILE A 10 -85.60 12.22 47.60
N ARG A 11 -85.53 13.28 48.42
CA ARG A 11 -84.67 13.39 49.62
C ARG A 11 -85.18 12.47 50.73
N LEU A 12 -84.30 11.67 51.33
CA LEU A 12 -84.39 11.30 52.75
C LEU A 12 -82.98 11.32 53.36
N GLY A 13 -82.85 12.03 54.48
CA GLY A 13 -81.58 12.40 55.08
C GLY A 13 -80.84 11.24 55.74
N GLY A 14 -79.58 11.11 55.36
CA GLY A 14 -78.50 10.54 56.15
C GLY A 14 -77.23 11.28 55.73
N GLN A 15 -76.48 11.84 56.67
CA GLN A 15 -75.24 12.57 56.38
C GLN A 15 -74.31 11.70 55.51
N PRO A 16 -73.80 12.20 54.37
CA PRO A 16 -72.78 11.49 53.64
C PRO A 16 -71.51 11.50 54.50
N VAL A 17 -71.07 10.32 54.94
CA VAL A 17 -69.70 10.11 55.38
C VAL A 17 -68.84 10.53 54.19
N SER A 18 -67.98 11.53 54.37
CA SER A 18 -67.07 12.01 53.33
C SER A 18 -66.08 10.90 52.99
N GLY A 19 -66.49 9.97 52.12
CA GLY A 19 -65.59 9.00 51.53
C GLY A 19 -64.66 9.76 50.60
N GLN A 20 -63.46 10.07 51.08
CA GLN A 20 -62.37 10.42 50.17
C GLN A 20 -62.21 9.24 49.22
N MET A 21 -62.53 9.42 47.93
CA MET A 21 -62.15 8.44 46.92
C MET A 21 -60.63 8.43 46.84
N TYR A 22 -60.02 7.32 47.23
CA TYR A 22 -58.58 7.11 47.08
C TYR A 22 -58.28 6.91 45.59
N THR A 23 -57.61 7.88 44.95
CA THR A 23 -57.23 7.81 43.52
C THR A 23 -55.93 7.04 43.28
N GLN A 24 -55.44 6.29 44.27
CA GLN A 24 -54.23 5.48 44.13
C GLN A 24 -54.61 4.10 43.56
N SER A 25 -54.01 3.71 42.44
CA SER A 25 -54.05 2.34 41.92
C SER A 25 -52.76 1.61 42.32
N GLY A 26 -52.85 0.33 42.64
CA GLY A 26 -51.73 -0.52 43.03
C GLY A 26 -51.59 -0.76 44.53
N SER A 27 -50.44 -1.31 44.92
CA SER A 27 -50.14 -1.72 46.29
C SER A 27 -49.10 -0.79 46.93
N VAL A 28 -49.30 -0.43 48.19
CA VAL A 28 -48.34 0.38 48.98
C VAL A 28 -47.93 -0.33 50.27
N PHE A 29 -46.71 -0.07 50.71
CA PHE A 29 -46.24 -0.48 52.03
C PHE A 29 -46.81 0.46 53.10
N ALA A 30 -47.33 -0.13 54.17
CA ALA A 30 -47.86 0.62 55.30
C ALA A 30 -47.60 -0.09 56.63
N LEU A 31 -47.66 0.69 57.70
CA LEU A 31 -47.58 0.21 59.08
C LEU A 31 -48.96 0.30 59.72
N ILE A 32 -49.40 -0.72 60.45
CA ILE A 32 -50.64 -0.62 61.24
C ILE A 32 -50.41 0.36 62.41
N ASP A 33 -51.20 1.42 62.47
CA ASP A 33 -51.20 2.40 63.57
C ASP A 33 -52.16 1.95 64.67
N SER A 34 -53.41 1.61 64.30
CA SER A 34 -54.42 1.16 65.25
C SER A 34 -55.47 0.26 64.59
N TYR A 35 -56.21 -0.48 65.43
CA TYR A 35 -57.34 -1.31 65.03
C TYR A 35 -58.60 -0.82 65.73
N ASP A 36 -59.68 -0.65 64.97
CA ASP A 36 -60.99 -0.26 65.48
C ASP A 36 -61.91 -1.49 65.52
N ASP A 37 -62.18 -1.96 66.74
CA ASP A 37 -62.99 -3.17 66.95
C ASP A 37 -64.47 -2.99 66.60
N ALA A 38 -64.98 -1.75 66.62
CA ALA A 38 -66.37 -1.47 66.27
C ALA A 38 -66.62 -1.61 64.77
N THR A 39 -65.67 -1.17 63.95
CA THR A 39 -65.76 -1.23 62.48
C THR A 39 -65.01 -2.41 61.86
N LYS A 40 -64.29 -3.20 62.68
CA LYS A 40 -63.41 -4.31 62.24
C LYS A 40 -62.43 -3.86 61.16
N SER A 41 -61.90 -2.64 61.30
CA SER A 41 -61.02 -2.01 60.31
C SER A 41 -59.74 -1.47 60.95
N TYR A 42 -58.73 -1.24 60.12
CA TYR A 42 -57.43 -0.75 60.55
C TYR A 42 -57.23 0.69 60.12
N THR A 43 -56.46 1.41 60.95
CA THR A 43 -55.78 2.62 60.53
C THR A 43 -54.33 2.28 60.24
N VAL A 44 -53.88 2.63 59.04
CA VAL A 44 -52.51 2.36 58.58
C VAL A 44 -51.82 3.65 58.15
N VAL A 45 -50.50 3.71 58.24
CA VAL A 45 -49.67 4.83 57.83
C VAL A 45 -48.77 4.35 56.70
N THR A 46 -48.93 4.90 55.49
CA THR A 46 -48.12 4.50 54.33
C THR A 46 -46.67 4.93 54.51
N GLU A 47 -45.70 4.16 54.00
CA GLU A 47 -44.32 4.62 54.00
C GLU A 47 -44.14 5.70 52.93
N GLY A 48 -44.04 6.96 53.34
CA GLY A 48 -43.82 8.07 52.42
C GLY A 48 -42.52 7.90 51.63
N SER A 49 -42.58 8.11 50.32
CA SER A 49 -41.38 8.18 49.47
C SER A 49 -40.45 9.27 50.01
N LYS A 50 -39.24 8.90 50.45
CA LYS A 50 -38.22 9.81 51.01
C LYS A 50 -37.75 10.92 50.05
N LYS A 51 -38.32 11.06 48.85
CA LYS A 51 -37.90 12.06 47.85
C LYS A 51 -38.35 13.50 48.12
N ASN A 52 -39.15 13.78 49.16
CA ASN A 52 -39.47 15.17 49.52
C ASN A 52 -39.53 15.36 51.06
N PRO A 53 -38.48 15.91 51.69
CA PRO A 53 -38.35 16.00 53.15
C PRO A 53 -39.36 16.94 53.83
N ALA A 54 -40.12 17.74 53.08
CA ALA A 54 -41.13 18.65 53.65
C ALA A 54 -42.47 17.96 54.01
N ASN A 55 -42.75 16.76 53.48
CA ASN A 55 -43.99 15.99 53.73
C ASN A 55 -43.69 14.56 54.24
N GLY A 56 -42.60 14.38 54.98
CA GLY A 56 -42.07 13.06 55.39
C GLY A 56 -42.91 12.26 56.39
N GLY A 57 -44.20 12.57 56.55
CA GLY A 57 -45.15 11.75 57.29
C GLY A 57 -45.94 10.89 56.31
N GLY A 58 -45.96 9.58 56.54
CA GLY A 58 -46.85 8.68 55.81
C GLY A 58 -48.30 9.15 55.77
N GLN A 59 -49.02 8.87 54.69
CA GLN A 59 -50.44 9.16 54.63
C GLN A 59 -51.19 8.20 55.57
N LYS A 60 -51.95 8.75 56.51
CA LYS A 60 -52.83 7.96 57.38
C LYS A 60 -54.11 7.59 56.63
N ILE A 61 -54.41 6.31 56.58
CA ILE A 61 -55.57 5.74 55.89
C ILE A 61 -56.38 4.97 56.93
N THR A 62 -57.63 5.39 57.13
CA THR A 62 -58.57 4.77 58.07
C THR A 62 -59.53 3.85 57.31
N GLY A 63 -60.16 2.91 58.01
CA GLY A 63 -61.17 2.04 57.39
C GLY A 63 -60.58 0.93 56.50
N VAL A 64 -59.30 0.59 56.64
CA VAL A 64 -58.65 -0.44 55.83
C VAL A 64 -59.08 -1.82 56.31
N ALA A 65 -59.73 -2.59 55.46
CA ALA A 65 -60.15 -3.95 55.80
C ALA A 65 -58.97 -4.93 55.69
N ARG A 66 -58.98 -6.02 56.44
CA ARG A 66 -58.02 -7.12 56.28
C ARG A 66 -58.64 -8.21 55.41
N LYS A 67 -57.90 -8.67 54.39
CA LYS A 67 -58.26 -9.88 53.66
C LYS A 67 -58.06 -11.08 54.60
N THR A 68 -59.15 -11.73 54.98
CA THR A 68 -59.09 -12.91 55.86
C THR A 68 -58.86 -14.17 55.03
N LEU A 69 -58.09 -15.13 55.57
CA LEU A 69 -57.84 -16.42 54.89
C LEU A 69 -59.03 -17.39 55.06
N SER A 70 -59.86 -17.16 56.08
CA SER A 70 -61.08 -17.92 56.33
C SER A 70 -62.09 -17.07 57.12
N PRO A 71 -63.40 -17.41 57.10
CA PRO A 71 -64.42 -16.69 57.87
C PRO A 71 -64.20 -16.67 59.39
N GLY A 72 -63.35 -17.56 59.93
CA GLY A 72 -62.99 -17.62 61.35
C GLY A 72 -61.77 -16.78 61.74
N ASP A 73 -61.02 -16.24 60.77
CA ASP A 73 -59.81 -15.44 61.00
C ASP A 73 -60.18 -14.00 61.36
N ASN A 74 -60.66 -13.82 62.59
CA ASN A 74 -61.05 -12.53 63.17
C ASN A 74 -59.97 -11.96 64.11
N ALA A 75 -58.78 -12.56 64.14
CA ALA A 75 -57.70 -12.09 64.97
C ALA A 75 -57.21 -10.72 64.46
N SER A 76 -57.21 -9.72 65.34
CA SER A 76 -56.66 -8.40 65.03
C SER A 76 -55.15 -8.48 64.90
N LEU A 77 -54.59 -7.82 63.88
CA LEU A 77 -53.15 -7.66 63.75
C LEU A 77 -52.65 -6.61 64.76
N PRO A 78 -51.51 -6.83 65.44
CA PRO A 78 -51.00 -5.87 66.40
C PRO A 78 -50.54 -4.58 65.70
N PRO A 79 -50.61 -3.41 66.37
CA PRO A 79 -49.96 -2.19 65.92
C PRO A 79 -48.49 -2.41 65.60
N ASN A 80 -47.94 -1.61 64.69
CA ASN A 80 -46.58 -1.71 64.14
C ASN A 80 -46.32 -2.96 63.27
N THR A 81 -47.36 -3.66 62.81
CA THR A 81 -47.21 -4.71 61.80
C THR A 81 -47.04 -4.10 60.41
N ASN A 82 -46.03 -4.55 59.66
CA ASN A 82 -45.83 -4.16 58.26
C ASN A 82 -46.79 -4.91 57.35
N VAL A 83 -47.53 -4.16 56.55
CA VAL A 83 -48.57 -4.68 55.67
C VAL A 83 -48.46 -4.11 54.25
N ILE A 84 -48.99 -4.85 53.29
CA ILE A 84 -49.22 -4.37 51.93
C ILE A 84 -50.70 -4.02 51.82
N VAL A 85 -50.99 -2.77 51.46
CA VAL A 85 -52.36 -2.27 51.24
C VAL A 85 -52.59 -2.14 49.75
N ASN A 86 -53.58 -2.85 49.24
CA ASN A 86 -53.99 -2.83 47.84
C ASN A 86 -55.26 -1.96 47.68
N PHE A 87 -55.29 -1.09 46.67
CA PHE A 87 -56.42 -0.20 46.36
C PHE A 87 -57.21 -0.60 45.10
N ASP A 88 -56.79 -1.64 44.38
CA ASP A 88 -57.34 -2.01 43.06
C ASP A 88 -58.83 -2.41 43.11
N LEU A 89 -59.35 -2.75 44.29
CA LEU A 89 -60.76 -3.07 44.51
C LEU A 89 -61.64 -1.84 44.77
N GLY A 90 -61.08 -0.62 44.64
CA GLY A 90 -61.77 0.65 44.93
C GLY A 90 -61.92 0.96 46.42
N ILE A 91 -61.54 0.02 47.29
CA ILE A 91 -61.42 0.17 48.74
C ILE A 91 -60.05 -0.34 49.20
N PRO A 92 -59.42 0.28 50.20
CA PRO A 92 -58.13 -0.18 50.70
C PRO A 92 -58.27 -1.48 51.49
N ILE A 93 -57.50 -2.51 51.10
CA ILE A 93 -57.48 -3.81 51.78
C ILE A 93 -56.04 -4.23 52.07
N ILE A 94 -55.77 -4.70 53.28
CA ILE A 94 -54.52 -5.39 53.63
C ILE A 94 -54.51 -6.74 52.90
N ASP A 95 -53.64 -6.87 51.89
CA ASP A 95 -53.53 -8.05 51.03
C ASP A 95 -52.44 -9.02 51.51
N GLY A 96 -51.46 -8.54 52.29
CA GLY A 96 -50.39 -9.39 52.83
C GLY A 96 -49.66 -8.79 54.02
N LEU A 97 -49.01 -9.66 54.81
CA LEU A 97 -48.10 -9.31 55.89
C LEU A 97 -46.65 -9.42 55.41
N ILE A 98 -45.79 -8.50 55.82
CA ILE A 98 -44.36 -8.56 55.53
C ILE A 98 -43.63 -8.96 56.82
N PRO A 99 -42.90 -10.08 56.83
CA PRO A 99 -42.14 -10.46 58.00
C PRO A 99 -41.09 -9.38 58.31
N ALA A 100 -40.96 -9.00 59.58
CA ALA A 100 -40.06 -7.95 60.03
C ALA A 100 -38.59 -8.18 59.63
N SER A 101 -38.21 -9.43 59.33
CA SER A 101 -36.87 -9.83 58.86
C SER A 101 -36.59 -9.58 57.37
N ALA A 102 -37.60 -9.28 56.54
CA ALA A 102 -37.41 -9.06 55.10
C ALA A 102 -36.88 -7.66 54.74
N ARG A 103 -36.64 -6.79 55.73
CA ARG A 103 -36.14 -5.43 55.51
C ARG A 103 -34.60 -5.42 55.48
N ARG A 104 -34.02 -5.74 54.32
CA ARG A 104 -32.60 -5.46 54.05
C ARG A 104 -32.47 -4.06 53.45
N ASP A 105 -32.11 -3.09 54.28
CA ASP A 105 -31.56 -1.80 53.83
C ASP A 105 -30.14 -2.03 53.28
N VAL A 106 -30.02 -2.54 52.05
CA VAL A 106 -28.74 -2.49 51.32
C VAL A 106 -28.78 -1.28 50.42
N VAL A 107 -28.20 -0.19 50.93
CA VAL A 107 -27.72 0.93 50.11
C VAL A 107 -26.48 0.44 49.37
N GLU A 108 -26.66 -0.06 48.14
CA GLU A 108 -25.55 -0.36 47.23
C GLU A 108 -25.09 0.96 46.60
N GLY A 109 -24.01 1.53 47.15
CA GLY A 109 -23.22 2.54 46.46
C GLY A 109 -22.44 1.87 45.35
N ALA A 110 -22.75 2.23 44.10
CA ALA A 110 -22.04 1.78 42.91
C ALA A 110 -20.63 2.42 42.83
N PRO A 111 -19.55 1.65 42.64
CA PRO A 111 -18.37 2.14 41.96
C PRO A 111 -18.44 1.78 40.47
N ASP A 112 -18.13 2.77 39.62
CA ASP A 112 -17.92 2.64 38.18
C ASP A 112 -16.89 1.55 37.87
N ILE A 113 -17.34 0.40 37.36
CA ILE A 113 -16.50 -0.60 36.70
C ILE A 113 -17.19 -1.04 35.40
N ALA A 114 -16.40 -1.06 34.33
CA ALA A 114 -16.70 -1.34 32.92
C ALA A 114 -17.66 -2.54 32.66
N PRO A 115 -18.30 -2.61 31.47
CA PRO A 115 -19.57 -3.31 31.27
C PRO A 115 -19.43 -4.81 31.54
N ARG A 116 -20.17 -5.28 32.55
CA ARG A 116 -20.34 -6.70 32.84
C ARG A 116 -21.13 -7.36 31.72
N VAL A 117 -20.61 -8.48 31.21
CA VAL A 117 -21.34 -9.41 30.35
C VAL A 117 -22.58 -9.89 31.12
N ALA A 118 -23.77 -9.60 30.60
CA ALA A 118 -25.05 -9.93 31.21
C ALA A 118 -25.15 -11.45 31.50
N GLY A 119 -25.50 -11.81 32.74
CA GLY A 119 -25.78 -13.19 33.16
C GLY A 119 -24.99 -13.73 34.36
N LEU A 120 -24.20 -12.91 35.07
CA LEU A 120 -23.47 -13.30 36.28
C LEU A 120 -24.11 -12.67 37.52
N GLU A 121 -25.17 -13.29 38.02
CA GLU A 121 -25.70 -13.05 39.38
C GLU A 121 -24.90 -13.90 40.39
N PRO A 122 -24.54 -13.37 41.57
CA PRO A 122 -23.88 -14.13 42.63
C PRO A 122 -24.89 -15.04 43.35
N GLU A 123 -24.78 -16.35 43.17
CA GLU A 123 -25.56 -17.33 43.92
C GLU A 123 -24.91 -17.63 45.28
N GLY A 124 -25.73 -17.61 46.34
CA GLY A 124 -25.30 -17.68 47.73
C GLY A 124 -24.62 -18.98 48.13
N THR A 125 -23.58 -18.86 48.96
CA THR A 125 -22.75 -19.93 49.51
C THR A 125 -23.38 -20.52 50.76
N GLY A 126 -23.85 -21.77 50.71
CA GLY A 126 -24.17 -22.56 51.90
C GLY A 126 -24.16 -24.03 51.52
N ALA A 127 -23.53 -24.89 52.33
CA ALA A 127 -23.37 -26.33 52.09
C ALA A 127 -23.97 -27.17 53.23
N SER A 128 -24.55 -28.33 52.91
CA SER A 128 -24.92 -29.37 53.88
C SER A 128 -25.08 -30.74 53.20
N PHE A 129 -24.51 -31.77 53.82
CA PHE A 129 -24.50 -33.16 53.37
C PHE A 129 -25.79 -33.92 53.70
N GLY A 130 -26.33 -34.60 52.69
CA GLY A 130 -27.03 -35.89 52.80
C GLY A 130 -28.42 -35.92 53.46
N SER A 131 -29.47 -36.08 52.66
CA SER A 131 -30.60 -36.95 53.04
C SER A 131 -31.38 -37.43 51.81
N PRO A 132 -31.46 -38.75 51.54
CA PRO A 132 -32.21 -39.30 50.43
C PRO A 132 -33.62 -39.69 50.88
N SER A 133 -34.47 -38.73 51.26
CA SER A 133 -35.93 -38.95 51.30
C SER A 133 -36.68 -37.69 51.69
N GLY A 134 -37.41 -37.12 50.74
CA GLY A 134 -38.40 -36.07 50.99
C GLY A 134 -38.22 -34.91 50.05
N TYR A 135 -39.34 -34.39 49.54
CA TYR A 135 -39.48 -33.24 48.64
C TYR A 135 -38.98 -31.89 49.21
N TYR A 136 -38.10 -31.92 50.21
CA TYR A 136 -37.57 -30.75 50.86
C TYR A 136 -36.20 -30.42 50.27
N ARG A 137 -36.12 -29.21 49.73
CA ARG A 137 -34.90 -28.59 49.25
C ARG A 137 -33.87 -28.56 50.37
N ASN A 138 -32.66 -29.02 50.12
CA ASN A 138 -31.58 -28.86 51.09
C ASN A 138 -31.30 -27.35 51.19
N PRO A 139 -31.18 -26.75 52.40
CA PRO A 139 -30.88 -25.31 52.54
C PRO A 139 -29.62 -24.84 51.81
N SER A 140 -28.77 -25.79 51.43
CA SER A 140 -27.53 -25.59 50.68
C SER A 140 -27.64 -25.76 49.16
N ASP A 141 -28.79 -26.20 48.67
CA ASP A 141 -29.04 -26.35 47.25
C ASP A 141 -29.12 -24.95 46.59
N PRO A 142 -28.45 -24.73 45.44
CA PRO A 142 -28.56 -23.50 44.68
C PRO A 142 -30.01 -23.04 44.49
N ILE A 143 -30.24 -21.73 44.66
CA ILE A 143 -31.55 -21.11 44.43
C ILE A 143 -31.86 -21.22 42.92
N GLY A 144 -32.96 -21.86 42.53
CA GLY A 144 -33.28 -22.21 41.14
C GLY A 144 -33.40 -23.71 40.80
N LEU A 145 -32.92 -24.65 41.63
CA LEU A 145 -33.11 -26.09 41.37
C LEU A 145 -34.59 -26.50 41.38
N PHE A 146 -35.03 -27.16 40.30
CA PHE A 146 -36.37 -27.72 40.10
C PHE A 146 -36.38 -29.24 40.34
N ALA A 147 -37.58 -29.81 40.51
CA ALA A 147 -37.75 -31.26 40.56
C ALA A 147 -37.20 -31.91 39.28
N GLY A 148 -36.26 -32.84 39.45
CA GLY A 148 -35.55 -33.54 38.37
C GLY A 148 -34.14 -33.00 38.07
N ASP A 149 -33.76 -31.86 38.66
CA ASP A 149 -32.37 -31.41 38.63
C ASP A 149 -31.52 -32.23 39.61
N TRP A 150 -30.26 -32.46 39.27
CA TRP A 150 -29.26 -33.06 40.15
C TRP A 150 -28.12 -32.07 40.34
N CYS A 151 -27.73 -31.81 41.57
CA CYS A 151 -26.61 -30.92 41.89
C CYS A 151 -25.83 -31.49 43.07
N GLN A 152 -24.51 -31.48 42.96
CA GLN A 152 -23.58 -31.83 44.02
C GLN A 152 -22.66 -30.63 44.26
N ALA A 153 -22.81 -29.98 45.41
CA ALA A 153 -22.00 -28.84 45.83
C ALA A 153 -21.05 -29.22 46.99
N THR A 154 -19.92 -28.53 47.09
CA THR A 154 -18.98 -28.60 48.22
C THR A 154 -19.19 -27.42 49.17
N GLU A 155 -18.49 -27.44 50.32
CA GLU A 155 -18.48 -26.34 51.30
C GLU A 155 -17.86 -25.05 50.74
N ASP A 156 -16.91 -25.18 49.82
CA ASP A 156 -16.22 -24.05 49.18
C ASP A 156 -17.06 -23.38 48.06
N GLY A 157 -18.28 -23.88 47.81
CA GLY A 157 -19.20 -23.33 46.83
C GLY A 157 -18.96 -23.79 45.38
N ASN A 158 -18.04 -24.72 45.16
CA ASN A 158 -17.91 -25.39 43.85
C ASN A 158 -18.97 -26.49 43.70
N PHE A 159 -19.49 -26.69 42.50
CA PHE A 159 -20.55 -27.68 42.27
C PHE A 159 -20.55 -28.28 40.87
N LEU A 160 -21.13 -29.47 40.75
CA LEU A 160 -21.49 -30.12 39.51
C LEU A 160 -23.00 -30.25 39.45
N ALA A 161 -23.64 -29.74 38.40
CA ALA A 161 -25.08 -29.79 38.23
C ALA A 161 -25.47 -30.37 36.86
N VAL A 162 -26.50 -31.21 36.86
CA VAL A 162 -27.23 -31.70 35.69
C VAL A 162 -28.66 -31.20 35.83
N LEU A 163 -28.98 -30.19 35.04
CA LEU A 163 -30.21 -29.41 35.10
C LEU A 163 -31.14 -29.76 33.94
N ARG A 164 -32.43 -29.57 34.16
CA ARG A 164 -33.46 -29.65 33.12
C ARG A 164 -33.17 -28.66 32.00
N GLY A 165 -33.71 -28.99 30.82
CA GLY A 165 -33.37 -28.24 29.59
C GLY A 165 -32.02 -28.64 29.01
N LYS A 166 -31.53 -29.85 29.30
CA LYS A 166 -30.26 -30.40 28.77
C LYS A 166 -29.04 -29.54 29.14
N LEU A 167 -29.01 -28.96 30.34
CA LEU A 167 -27.90 -28.12 30.79
C LEU A 167 -27.08 -28.86 31.85
N THR A 168 -25.79 -29.03 31.61
CA THR A 168 -24.83 -29.55 32.58
C THR A 168 -23.82 -28.46 32.91
N LYS A 169 -23.49 -28.27 34.18
CA LYS A 169 -22.58 -27.21 34.65
C LYS A 169 -21.55 -27.78 35.63
N LEU A 170 -20.28 -27.56 35.34
CA LEU A 170 -19.16 -27.72 36.28
C LEU A 170 -18.73 -26.31 36.71
N PHE A 171 -18.88 -25.98 37.98
CA PHE A 171 -18.65 -24.65 38.51
C PHE A 171 -17.61 -24.66 39.63
N GLY A 172 -16.49 -23.98 39.43
CA GLY A 172 -15.53 -23.66 40.48
C GLY A 172 -15.60 -22.19 40.92
N GLY A 173 -16.17 -21.31 40.09
CA GLY A 173 -16.35 -19.89 40.37
C GLY A 173 -16.82 -19.12 39.14
N ALA A 174 -17.09 -17.82 39.30
CA ALA A 174 -17.55 -16.96 38.21
C ALA A 174 -16.61 -16.97 36.98
N GLN A 175 -15.30 -17.04 37.24
CA GLN A 175 -14.23 -17.10 36.25
C GLN A 175 -13.59 -18.49 36.11
N ALA A 176 -14.30 -19.55 36.52
CA ALA A 176 -13.83 -20.94 36.38
C ALA A 176 -15.04 -21.89 36.29
N GLN A 177 -15.62 -22.03 35.11
CA GLN A 177 -16.78 -22.90 34.90
C GLN A 177 -16.88 -23.44 33.46
N ILE A 178 -17.46 -24.64 33.32
CA ILE A 178 -17.79 -25.27 32.05
C ILE A 178 -19.29 -25.56 32.04
N MET A 179 -19.99 -25.16 30.98
CA MET A 179 -21.42 -25.38 30.80
C MET A 179 -21.66 -26.10 29.48
N ALA A 180 -22.35 -27.22 29.48
CA ALA A 180 -22.82 -27.91 28.28
C ALA A 180 -24.35 -27.76 28.18
N SER A 181 -24.83 -27.10 27.13
CA SER A 181 -26.25 -26.86 26.88
C SER A 181 -26.71 -27.55 25.60
N GLY A 182 -27.60 -28.52 25.74
CA GLY A 182 -28.23 -29.22 24.62
C GLY A 182 -29.38 -28.46 23.96
N LEU A 183 -29.78 -27.29 24.48
CA LEU A 183 -30.73 -26.40 23.80
C LEU A 183 -30.10 -25.69 22.61
N HIS A 184 -28.79 -25.41 22.71
CA HIS A 184 -28.03 -24.68 21.69
C HIS A 184 -26.83 -25.48 21.15
N ASN A 185 -26.68 -26.75 21.54
CA ASN A 185 -25.50 -27.57 21.26
C ASN A 185 -24.19 -26.84 21.62
N LEU A 186 -24.19 -26.11 22.74
CA LEU A 186 -23.11 -25.21 23.15
C LEU A 186 -22.35 -25.79 24.33
N ILE A 187 -21.03 -25.83 24.24
CA ILE A 187 -20.14 -25.95 25.39
C ILE A 187 -19.51 -24.57 25.61
N ARG A 188 -19.72 -23.98 26.79
CA ARG A 188 -19.18 -22.69 27.19
C ARG A 188 -18.19 -22.89 28.32
N THR A 189 -16.94 -22.55 28.09
CA THR A 189 -15.90 -22.49 29.14
C THR A 189 -15.66 -21.03 29.49
N VAL A 190 -15.78 -20.69 30.77
CA VAL A 190 -15.48 -19.36 31.31
C VAL A 190 -14.29 -19.52 32.25
N CYS A 191 -13.18 -18.88 31.90
CA CYS A 191 -11.91 -19.01 32.59
C CYS A 191 -11.10 -17.71 32.45
N GLU A 192 -10.36 -17.32 33.50
CA GLU A 192 -9.31 -16.30 33.37
C GLU A 192 -7.99 -16.91 32.90
N ASN A 193 -7.65 -18.08 33.44
CA ASN A 193 -6.52 -18.90 33.02
C ASN A 193 -7.05 -20.27 32.58
N CYS A 194 -6.59 -20.76 31.44
CA CYS A 194 -6.98 -22.04 30.87
C CYS A 194 -5.77 -22.72 30.27
N ASP A 195 -5.45 -23.90 30.77
CA ASP A 195 -4.44 -24.77 30.17
C ASP A 195 -5.16 -26.01 29.63
N HIS A 196 -5.02 -26.24 28.32
CA HIS A 196 -5.57 -27.40 27.63
C HIS A 196 -4.41 -28.23 27.09
N PHE A 197 -4.22 -29.41 27.67
CA PHE A 197 -3.19 -30.36 27.28
C PHE A 197 -3.77 -31.50 26.46
N SER A 198 -3.09 -31.84 25.38
CA SER A 198 -3.40 -32.97 24.51
C SER A 198 -2.10 -33.61 24.03
N SER A 199 -2.21 -34.75 23.34
CA SER A 199 -1.05 -35.38 22.68
C SER A 199 -0.47 -34.55 21.52
N ILE A 200 -1.17 -33.52 21.05
CA ILE A 200 -0.67 -32.59 20.03
C ILE A 200 0.13 -31.47 20.69
N GLY A 201 -0.29 -31.06 21.88
CA GLY A 201 0.39 -30.11 22.73
C GLY A 201 -0.51 -29.30 23.64
N GLU A 202 -0.06 -28.08 23.95
CA GLU A 202 -0.63 -27.20 24.96
C GLU A 202 -1.23 -25.94 24.32
N LEU A 203 -2.50 -25.68 24.60
CA LEU A 203 -3.12 -24.37 24.42
C LEU A 203 -3.29 -23.73 25.80
N ARG A 204 -2.69 -22.58 25.98
CA ARG A 204 -2.73 -21.82 27.22
C ARG A 204 -3.26 -20.41 26.99
N ILE A 205 -4.25 -20.04 27.79
CA ILE A 205 -4.80 -18.69 27.92
C ILE A 205 -4.45 -18.24 29.32
N ALA A 206 -3.80 -17.09 29.45
CA ALA A 206 -3.42 -16.56 30.75
C ALA A 206 -3.64 -15.06 30.84
N ASN A 207 -4.01 -14.58 32.01
CA ASN A 207 -4.01 -13.15 32.32
C ASN A 207 -2.76 -12.82 33.17
N VAL A 208 -1.75 -12.23 32.56
CA VAL A 208 -0.50 -11.86 33.23
C VAL A 208 -0.49 -10.34 33.44
N ASN A 209 -0.71 -9.90 34.68
CA ASN A 209 -0.75 -8.48 35.06
C ASN A 209 -1.80 -7.66 34.28
N GLY A 210 -2.99 -8.22 34.08
CA GLY A 210 -4.07 -7.56 33.34
C GLY A 210 -3.93 -7.67 31.80
N ARG A 211 -2.94 -8.41 31.30
CA ARG A 211 -2.75 -8.66 29.87
C ARG A 211 -3.16 -10.09 29.54
N ALA A 212 -4.14 -10.21 28.66
CA ALA A 212 -4.57 -11.49 28.13
C ALA A 212 -3.55 -11.99 27.10
N ASN A 213 -3.04 -13.18 27.34
CA ASN A 213 -2.07 -13.86 26.50
C ASN A 213 -2.67 -15.18 26.02
N LEU A 214 -2.40 -15.53 24.77
CA LEU A 214 -2.68 -16.85 24.21
C LEU A 214 -1.36 -17.43 23.72
N SER A 215 -1.00 -18.60 24.22
CA SER A 215 0.12 -19.38 23.73
C SER A 215 -0.36 -20.75 23.29
N PHE A 216 -0.06 -21.12 22.06
CA PHE A 216 -0.25 -22.47 21.56
C PHE A 216 1.12 -23.08 21.24
N ARG A 217 1.32 -24.30 21.72
CA ARG A 217 2.51 -25.11 21.57
C ARG A 217 2.07 -26.45 21.02
N ALA A 218 2.64 -26.83 19.88
CA ALA A 218 2.34 -28.11 19.27
C ALA A 218 3.59 -28.68 18.63
N ALA A 219 3.62 -29.99 18.41
CA ALA A 219 4.58 -30.54 17.48
C ALA A 219 4.04 -30.47 16.06
N ALA A 220 4.83 -29.85 15.21
CA ALA A 220 4.71 -29.95 13.76
C ALA A 220 5.64 -31.04 13.18
N ASP A 221 6.55 -31.60 13.97
CA ASP A 221 7.43 -32.69 13.53
C ASP A 221 6.76 -34.04 13.79
N GLN A 222 6.50 -34.81 12.72
CA GLN A 222 5.83 -36.11 12.78
C GLN A 222 6.75 -37.26 13.21
N MET A 223 8.06 -37.01 13.32
CA MET A 223 9.05 -38.07 13.53
C MET A 223 9.27 -38.41 15.00
N GLN A 224 8.86 -37.55 15.94
CA GLN A 224 9.02 -37.76 17.38
C GLN A 224 7.70 -37.51 18.09
N GLU A 225 7.42 -38.32 19.12
CA GLU A 225 6.26 -38.13 19.96
C GLU A 225 6.36 -36.81 20.73
N ALA A 226 5.34 -35.98 20.56
CA ALA A 226 5.19 -34.70 21.25
C ALA A 226 4.37 -34.89 22.52
N GLY A 227 4.87 -35.79 23.38
CA GLY A 227 4.27 -36.00 24.69
C GLY A 227 4.45 -34.77 25.57
N GLY A 228 3.48 -34.52 26.45
CA GLY A 228 3.52 -33.42 27.42
C GLY A 228 4.78 -33.41 28.31
N ASP A 229 5.45 -34.56 28.45
CA ASP A 229 6.61 -34.72 29.33
C ASP A 229 7.94 -34.28 28.71
N LEU A 230 8.03 -34.20 27.37
CA LEU A 230 9.29 -33.96 26.65
C LEU A 230 9.42 -32.53 26.09
N GLU A 231 8.35 -31.72 26.14
CA GLU A 231 8.31 -30.32 25.66
C GLU A 231 8.92 -30.08 24.25
N ASN A 232 8.92 -31.08 23.37
CA ASN A 232 9.45 -30.98 22.01
C ASN A 232 8.48 -30.26 21.06
N TRP A 233 8.06 -29.05 21.44
CA TRP A 233 7.13 -28.24 20.67
C TRP A 233 7.88 -27.53 19.54
N THR A 234 7.74 -28.03 18.32
CA THR A 234 8.35 -27.40 17.15
C THR A 234 7.52 -26.25 16.58
N PHE A 235 6.24 -26.16 16.93
CA PHE A 235 5.35 -25.06 16.56
C PHE A 235 5.02 -24.21 17.78
N HIS A 236 5.19 -22.90 17.63
CA HIS A 236 4.81 -21.92 18.65
C HIS A 236 3.96 -20.83 18.02
N LEU A 237 2.83 -20.53 18.67
CA LEU A 237 2.02 -19.35 18.41
C LEU A 237 1.86 -18.58 19.72
N ASP A 238 2.26 -17.32 19.75
CA ASP A 238 2.11 -16.39 20.87
C ASP A 238 1.29 -15.18 20.42
N ILE A 239 0.28 -14.80 21.21
CA ILE A 239 -0.54 -13.61 21.00
C ILE A 239 -0.61 -12.87 22.34
N GLY A 240 -0.31 -11.58 22.34
CA GLY A 240 -0.37 -10.72 23.53
C GLY A 240 0.78 -10.87 24.54
N ASP A 241 1.66 -11.85 24.33
CA ASP A 241 2.84 -12.12 25.17
C ASP A 241 3.80 -10.92 25.25
N ALA A 242 4.58 -10.83 26.32
CA ALA A 242 5.42 -9.68 26.66
C ALA A 242 6.36 -9.27 25.49
N GLY A 243 5.98 -8.21 24.77
CA GLY A 243 6.74 -7.67 23.63
C GLY A 243 6.40 -8.26 22.26
N LYS A 244 5.34 -9.07 22.15
CA LYS A 244 4.87 -9.66 20.89
C LYS A 244 3.36 -9.46 20.75
N LEU A 245 2.94 -8.75 19.72
CA LEU A 245 1.51 -8.67 19.39
C LEU A 245 1.03 -10.02 18.82
N PHE A 246 1.81 -10.55 17.88
CA PHE A 246 1.60 -11.85 17.26
C PHE A 246 2.96 -12.47 16.90
N ASN A 247 3.18 -13.74 17.22
CA ASN A 247 4.40 -14.44 16.84
C ASN A 247 4.11 -15.91 16.59
N MET A 248 4.18 -16.31 15.33
CA MET A 248 4.13 -17.71 14.92
C MET A 248 5.52 -18.12 14.46
N ARG A 249 6.07 -19.19 15.04
CA ARG A 249 7.37 -19.72 14.65
C ARG A 249 7.39 -21.24 14.61
N VAL A 250 8.22 -21.75 13.72
CA VAL A 250 8.55 -23.17 13.62
C VAL A 250 10.03 -23.34 13.92
N THR A 251 10.37 -24.24 14.82
CA THR A 251 11.73 -24.57 15.24
C THR A 251 12.11 -25.98 14.79
N SER A 252 13.40 -26.31 14.89
CA SER A 252 13.89 -27.69 14.81
C SER A 252 13.35 -28.55 15.96
N ALA A 253 13.46 -29.88 15.84
CA ALA A 253 13.05 -30.82 16.87
C ALA A 253 13.66 -30.56 18.26
N ASP A 254 14.88 -30.00 18.31
CA ASP A 254 15.55 -29.61 19.57
C ASP A 254 15.12 -28.24 20.11
N GLY A 255 14.20 -27.55 19.43
CA GLY A 255 13.72 -26.21 19.77
C GLY A 255 14.72 -25.07 19.58
N ARG A 256 15.96 -25.35 19.15
CA ARG A 256 17.06 -24.36 19.16
C ARG A 256 17.17 -23.52 17.89
N VAL A 257 16.74 -24.06 16.76
CA VAL A 257 16.93 -23.42 15.46
C VAL A 257 15.58 -23.03 14.86
N GLU A 258 15.36 -21.73 14.67
CA GLU A 258 14.19 -21.22 13.98
C GLU A 258 14.28 -21.57 12.48
N GLN A 259 13.26 -22.28 11.99
CA GLN A 259 13.13 -22.68 10.59
C GLN A 259 12.28 -21.67 9.82
N ALA A 260 11.22 -21.16 10.45
CA ALA A 260 10.34 -20.15 9.87
C ALA A 260 9.70 -19.28 10.96
N GLN A 261 9.42 -18.01 10.64
CA GLN A 261 8.77 -17.06 11.54
C GLN A 261 7.83 -16.12 10.78
N PHE A 262 6.68 -15.86 11.38
CA PHE A 262 5.82 -14.71 11.10
C PHE A 262 5.58 -13.95 12.39
N LYS A 263 6.05 -12.70 12.46
CA LYS A 263 6.02 -11.89 13.68
C LYS A 263 5.43 -10.51 13.39
N ILE A 264 4.56 -10.06 14.29
CA ILE A 264 4.07 -8.68 14.38
C ILE A 264 4.46 -8.13 15.75
N THR A 265 5.23 -7.06 15.75
CA THR A 265 5.66 -6.37 16.97
C THR A 265 4.62 -5.34 17.42
N PRO A 266 4.68 -4.86 18.68
CA PRO A 266 3.77 -3.82 19.17
C PRO A 266 3.86 -2.47 18.43
N ASP A 267 5.00 -2.16 17.79
CA ASP A 267 5.20 -0.98 16.94
C ASP A 267 4.73 -1.18 15.49
N GLY A 268 4.21 -2.36 15.15
CA GLY A 268 3.64 -2.66 13.83
C GLY A 268 4.64 -3.19 12.80
N GLU A 269 5.88 -3.51 13.20
CA GLU A 269 6.84 -4.20 12.34
C GLU A 269 6.30 -5.61 12.02
N VAL A 270 6.22 -5.94 10.74
CA VAL A 270 5.85 -7.26 10.26
C VAL A 270 7.10 -7.93 9.68
N ARG A 271 7.46 -9.10 10.22
CA ARG A 271 8.62 -9.88 9.79
C ARG A 271 8.22 -11.25 9.29
N PHE A 272 8.72 -11.60 8.11
CA PHE A 272 8.71 -12.95 7.55
C PHE A 272 10.14 -13.48 7.50
N PHE A 273 10.34 -14.70 8.00
CA PHE A 273 11.64 -15.36 7.96
C PHE A 273 11.47 -16.83 7.58
N GLY A 274 12.37 -17.33 6.75
CA GLY A 274 12.51 -18.74 6.41
C GLY A 274 13.98 -19.06 6.23
N LYS A 275 14.50 -20.02 7.01
CA LYS A 275 15.93 -20.38 7.03
C LYS A 275 16.44 -20.85 5.67
N THR A 276 15.61 -21.60 4.94
CA THR A 276 15.91 -22.13 3.60
C THR A 276 15.28 -21.30 2.48
N GLY A 277 14.70 -20.14 2.83
CA GLY A 277 13.92 -19.29 1.93
C GLY A 277 12.42 -19.45 2.12
N PHE A 278 11.66 -18.64 1.38
CA PHE A 278 10.21 -18.73 1.28
C PHE A 278 9.81 -18.48 -0.18
N VAL A 279 8.68 -19.05 -0.58
CA VAL A 279 8.09 -18.81 -1.91
C VAL A 279 6.81 -18.00 -1.71
N PHE A 280 6.74 -16.86 -2.37
CA PHE A 280 5.52 -16.06 -2.44
C PHE A 280 4.84 -16.28 -3.78
N GLN A 281 3.67 -16.92 -3.76
CA GLN A 281 2.90 -17.23 -4.97
C GLN A 281 1.50 -16.61 -4.86
N THR A 282 1.07 -15.95 -5.93
CA THR A 282 -0.30 -15.41 -6.02
C THR A 282 -1.00 -16.04 -7.21
N GLY A 283 -2.27 -16.41 -7.03
CA GLY A 283 -3.10 -16.95 -8.12
C GLY A 283 -3.72 -15.88 -9.02
N GLY A 284 -3.44 -14.61 -8.76
CA GLY A 284 -4.09 -13.48 -9.41
C GLY A 284 -3.20 -12.24 -9.45
N ARG A 285 -3.83 -11.06 -9.57
CA ARG A 285 -3.10 -9.80 -9.58
C ARG A 285 -2.47 -9.54 -8.21
N TRP A 286 -1.17 -9.25 -8.20
CA TRP A 286 -0.46 -8.71 -7.05
C TRP A 286 -0.36 -7.17 -7.17
N SER A 287 -0.50 -6.48 -6.04
CA SER A 287 -0.30 -5.04 -5.94
C SER A 287 0.43 -4.74 -4.64
N GLU A 288 1.49 -3.94 -4.72
CA GLU A 288 2.31 -3.52 -3.59
C GLU A 288 2.35 -1.99 -3.58
N THR A 289 1.99 -1.38 -2.45
CA THR A 289 2.08 0.07 -2.23
C THR A 289 2.93 0.29 -0.98
N ILE A 290 3.97 1.10 -1.12
CA ILE A 290 4.90 1.39 -0.04
C ILE A 290 4.76 2.88 0.29
N GLY A 291 4.31 3.20 1.50
CA GLY A 291 4.07 4.58 1.94
C GLY A 291 5.35 5.34 2.34
N GLY A 292 6.50 4.66 2.35
CA GLY A 292 7.81 5.23 2.67
C GLY A 292 8.88 4.62 1.78
N ASP A 293 10.10 4.50 2.31
CA ASP A 293 11.24 4.01 1.54
C ASP A 293 11.19 2.49 1.33
N ARG A 294 11.57 2.04 0.13
CA ARG A 294 11.80 0.63 -0.18
C ARG A 294 13.30 0.35 -0.27
N VAL A 295 13.80 -0.49 0.62
CA VAL A 295 15.17 -1.02 0.54
C VAL A 295 15.11 -2.51 0.28
N SER A 296 15.81 -2.97 -0.76
CA SER A 296 15.94 -4.39 -1.10
C SER A 296 17.42 -4.77 -1.13
N ARG A 297 17.80 -5.74 -0.29
CA ARG A 297 19.14 -6.32 -0.28
C ARG A 297 19.05 -7.79 -0.65
N ILE A 298 19.79 -8.17 -1.69
CA ILE A 298 19.83 -9.53 -2.20
C ILE A 298 21.31 -9.91 -2.23
N ASP A 299 21.73 -10.76 -1.28
CA ASP A 299 23.12 -11.21 -1.21
C ASP A 299 23.44 -12.28 -2.29
N GLY A 300 22.39 -12.89 -2.87
CA GLY A 300 22.50 -13.84 -3.99
C GLY A 300 22.15 -13.22 -5.35
N ALA A 301 21.82 -14.08 -6.32
CA ALA A 301 21.37 -13.62 -7.63
C ALA A 301 19.90 -13.14 -7.59
N ASN A 302 19.61 -12.05 -8.30
CA ASN A 302 18.24 -11.60 -8.55
C ASN A 302 17.87 -11.85 -10.02
N VAL A 303 16.97 -12.80 -10.26
CA VAL A 303 16.50 -13.15 -11.61
C VAL A 303 15.02 -12.78 -11.73
N LYS A 304 14.70 -11.87 -12.66
CA LYS A 304 13.34 -11.39 -12.93
C LYS A 304 12.88 -11.85 -14.31
N TYR A 305 11.80 -12.61 -14.37
CA TYR A 305 11.12 -12.96 -15.61
C TYR A 305 9.78 -12.24 -15.69
N VAL A 306 9.57 -11.46 -16.76
CA VAL A 306 8.31 -10.78 -17.03
C VAL A 306 7.76 -11.33 -18.35
N GLY A 307 6.65 -12.07 -18.29
CA GLY A 307 6.09 -12.72 -19.47
C GLY A 307 5.41 -11.78 -20.47
N ARG A 308 5.24 -10.50 -20.11
CA ARG A 308 4.61 -9.47 -20.95
C ARG A 308 5.35 -8.13 -20.79
N TYR A 309 4.63 -7.08 -20.43
CA TYR A 309 5.14 -5.72 -20.34
C TYR A 309 5.68 -5.42 -18.93
N ASP A 310 6.86 -4.81 -18.87
CA ASP A 310 7.46 -4.26 -17.64
C ASP A 310 7.60 -2.74 -17.83
N SER A 311 7.08 -1.96 -16.88
CA SER A 311 7.16 -0.50 -16.88
C SER A 311 7.76 -0.02 -15.59
N THR A 312 8.65 0.97 -15.69
CA THR A 312 9.23 1.63 -14.54
C THR A 312 9.18 3.13 -14.80
N SER A 313 8.44 3.85 -13.95
CA SER A 313 8.43 5.32 -13.91
C SER A 313 9.10 5.76 -12.63
N ILE A 314 10.02 6.71 -12.74
CA ILE A 314 10.75 7.29 -11.62
C ILE A 314 10.67 8.80 -11.80
N ASP A 315 10.01 9.48 -10.88
CA ASP A 315 9.79 10.93 -10.95
C ASP A 315 11.03 11.73 -10.47
N GLY A 316 11.95 11.06 -9.77
CA GLY A 316 13.23 11.61 -9.33
C GLY A 316 14.42 11.04 -10.11
N ASP A 317 15.57 10.98 -9.44
CA ASP A 317 16.81 10.50 -10.05
C ASP A 317 16.89 8.98 -10.07
N ARG A 318 17.45 8.41 -11.15
CA ARG A 318 17.79 6.99 -11.26
C ARG A 318 19.30 6.82 -11.34
N GLY A 319 19.88 6.23 -10.30
CA GLY A 319 21.27 5.75 -10.29
C GLY A 319 21.36 4.25 -10.49
N ALA A 320 22.34 3.78 -11.27
CA ALA A 320 22.71 2.37 -11.38
C ALA A 320 24.23 2.25 -11.34
N SER A 321 24.75 1.32 -10.53
CA SER A 321 26.17 0.99 -10.45
C SER A 321 26.33 -0.51 -10.55
N ILE A 322 27.08 -0.96 -11.55
CA ILE A 322 27.29 -2.36 -11.87
C ILE A 322 28.80 -2.59 -11.81
N ALA A 323 29.25 -3.37 -10.82
CA ALA A 323 30.67 -3.68 -10.66
C ALA A 323 31.17 -4.72 -11.69
N GLY A 324 30.27 -5.56 -12.20
CA GLY A 324 30.55 -6.54 -13.24
C GLY A 324 30.23 -6.02 -14.64
N SER A 325 29.80 -6.93 -15.53
CA SER A 325 29.38 -6.58 -16.89
C SER A 325 27.88 -6.31 -16.97
N GLU A 326 27.50 -5.36 -17.81
CA GLU A 326 26.11 -5.15 -18.25
C GLU A 326 25.95 -5.64 -19.68
N SER A 327 24.90 -6.42 -19.95
CA SER A 327 24.52 -6.86 -21.30
C SER A 327 23.05 -6.58 -21.51
N LYS A 328 22.72 -5.98 -22.65
CA LYS A 328 21.37 -5.64 -23.05
C LYS A 328 21.11 -6.17 -24.45
N MET A 329 20.05 -6.96 -24.60
CA MET A 329 19.57 -7.46 -25.88
C MET A 329 18.12 -7.01 -26.07
N VAL A 330 17.85 -6.35 -27.19
CA VAL A 330 16.50 -5.89 -27.56
C VAL A 330 16.13 -6.60 -28.86
N GLY A 331 15.02 -7.34 -28.84
CA GLY A 331 14.65 -8.23 -29.95
C GLY A 331 14.03 -7.51 -31.16
N VAL A 332 13.55 -6.28 -30.99
CA VAL A 332 12.94 -5.48 -32.06
C VAL A 332 13.56 -4.08 -32.07
N ASP A 333 13.00 -3.14 -31.30
CA ASP A 333 13.42 -1.74 -31.34
C ASP A 333 13.82 -1.22 -29.95
N GLU A 334 14.92 -0.47 -29.90
CA GLU A 334 15.31 0.32 -28.74
C GLU A 334 15.19 1.82 -29.07
N THR A 335 14.44 2.56 -28.24
CA THR A 335 14.36 4.02 -28.31
C THR A 335 14.85 4.63 -27.01
N THR A 336 15.78 5.58 -27.09
CA THR A 336 16.26 6.37 -25.96
C THR A 336 16.06 7.85 -26.25
N THR A 337 15.29 8.54 -25.41
CA THR A 337 15.10 10.00 -25.48
C THR A 337 15.73 10.65 -24.25
N VAL A 338 16.59 11.65 -24.47
CA VAL A 338 17.22 12.44 -23.41
C VAL A 338 16.90 13.90 -23.68
N ASN A 339 16.29 14.58 -22.71
CA ASN A 339 15.80 15.96 -22.89
C ASN A 339 16.92 17.01 -22.83
N ARG A 340 18.00 16.72 -22.08
CA ARG A 340 19.16 17.60 -21.93
C ARG A 340 20.41 16.87 -22.42
N ASP A 341 21.32 16.56 -21.51
CA ASP A 341 22.65 16.09 -21.85
C ASP A 341 22.75 14.57 -21.75
N LYS A 342 23.38 13.96 -22.76
CA LYS A 342 23.81 12.56 -22.71
C LYS A 342 25.33 12.53 -22.76
N MET A 343 25.94 12.05 -21.67
CA MET A 343 27.38 11.78 -21.61
C MET A 343 27.62 10.27 -21.63
N THR A 344 28.60 9.81 -22.39
CA THR A 344 29.06 8.42 -22.39
C THR A 344 30.58 8.44 -22.28
N SER A 345 31.09 7.87 -21.19
CA SER A 345 32.53 7.75 -20.92
C SER A 345 32.91 6.28 -20.92
N VAL A 346 34.00 5.95 -21.62
CA VAL A 346 34.49 4.58 -21.77
C VAL A 346 35.99 4.60 -21.45
N GLY A 347 36.38 3.93 -20.37
CA GLY A 347 37.78 3.84 -19.96
C GLY A 347 38.62 2.85 -20.79
N GLY A 348 37.95 1.91 -21.47
CA GLY A 348 38.57 0.93 -22.36
C GLY A 348 38.30 1.24 -23.83
N GLN A 349 37.75 0.27 -24.56
CA GLN A 349 37.39 0.42 -25.97
C GLN A 349 35.87 0.52 -26.13
N LEU A 350 35.42 1.51 -26.91
CA LEU A 350 34.05 1.57 -27.43
C LEU A 350 34.02 0.99 -28.85
N SER A 351 33.21 -0.04 -29.07
CA SER A 351 32.92 -0.58 -30.41
C SER A 351 31.42 -0.47 -30.68
N VAL A 352 31.07 0.24 -31.76
CA VAL A 352 29.68 0.40 -32.20
C VAL A 352 29.57 -0.20 -33.60
N THR A 353 28.75 -1.24 -33.75
CA THR A 353 28.44 -1.85 -35.05
C THR A 353 26.97 -1.63 -35.32
N VAL A 354 26.64 -1.03 -36.47
CA VAL A 354 25.26 -0.83 -36.91
C VAL A 354 25.07 -1.48 -38.27
N SER A 355 24.10 -2.38 -38.40
CA SER A 355 23.79 -3.10 -39.65
C SER A 355 22.35 -2.82 -40.06
N GLY A 356 22.14 -2.21 -41.24
CA GLY A 356 20.81 -1.91 -41.79
C GLY A 356 20.14 -3.07 -42.52
N GLY A 357 20.45 -4.33 -42.15
CA GLY A 357 19.99 -5.54 -42.82
C GLY A 357 21.07 -6.22 -43.68
N SER A 358 20.63 -7.10 -44.59
CA SER A 358 21.51 -7.83 -45.52
C SER A 358 22.20 -6.86 -46.47
N VAL A 359 23.51 -7.03 -46.66
CA VAL A 359 24.30 -6.25 -47.63
C VAL A 359 23.78 -6.44 -49.06
N ALA A 360 23.21 -7.62 -49.36
CA ALA A 360 22.65 -7.92 -50.68
C ALA A 360 21.38 -7.12 -51.00
N ASP A 361 20.66 -6.67 -49.97
CA ASP A 361 19.38 -5.96 -50.09
C ASP A 361 19.52 -4.46 -49.76
N ALA A 362 20.76 -3.98 -49.56
CA ALA A 362 21.03 -2.60 -49.20
C ALA A 362 20.69 -1.67 -50.37
N THR A 363 19.61 -0.90 -50.23
CA THR A 363 19.27 0.20 -51.13
C THR A 363 19.65 1.55 -50.49
N PRO A 364 19.83 2.65 -51.26
CA PRO A 364 20.04 3.99 -50.69
C PRO A 364 18.93 4.47 -49.73
N ALA A 365 17.74 3.86 -49.78
CA ALA A 365 16.65 4.14 -48.86
C ALA A 365 16.83 3.44 -47.49
N ASN A 366 17.62 2.37 -47.43
CA ASN A 366 17.85 1.59 -46.20
C ASN A 366 18.90 2.31 -45.34
N ARG A 367 18.46 3.12 -44.39
CA ARG A 367 19.36 3.83 -43.47
C ARG A 367 19.68 2.95 -42.27
N ALA A 368 20.91 2.45 -42.20
CA ALA A 368 21.39 1.71 -41.03
C ALA A 368 21.57 2.63 -39.82
N VAL A 369 22.15 3.82 -40.04
CA VAL A 369 22.37 4.83 -39.01
C VAL A 369 22.15 6.22 -39.62
N GLU A 370 21.49 7.09 -38.87
CA GLU A 370 21.34 8.51 -39.21
C GLU A 370 21.73 9.35 -37.99
N MET A 371 22.69 10.25 -38.14
CA MET A 371 23.10 11.20 -37.11
C MET A 371 22.78 12.61 -37.59
N LYS A 372 21.90 13.32 -36.87
CA LYS A 372 21.56 14.73 -37.14
C LYS A 372 21.98 15.58 -35.96
N VAL A 373 22.75 16.64 -36.23
CA VAL A 373 23.05 17.68 -35.25
C VAL A 373 22.31 18.93 -35.68
N LEU A 374 21.22 19.25 -34.98
CA LEU A 374 20.42 20.45 -35.23
C LEU A 374 20.91 21.57 -34.32
N ASN A 375 21.21 22.73 -34.88
CA ASN A 375 21.64 23.93 -34.14
C ASN A 375 22.93 23.76 -33.30
N GLY A 376 23.88 22.93 -33.76
CA GLY A 376 25.15 22.71 -33.06
C GLY A 376 26.25 22.21 -33.99
N SER A 377 27.48 22.18 -33.47
CA SER A 377 28.64 21.61 -34.16
C SER A 377 28.88 20.16 -33.73
N TYR A 378 29.20 19.29 -34.68
CA TYR A 378 29.77 17.98 -34.38
C TYR A 378 31.30 18.07 -34.43
N VAL A 379 31.98 17.73 -33.34
CA VAL A 379 33.44 17.77 -33.24
C VAL A 379 33.95 16.37 -32.94
N ILE A 380 34.83 15.87 -33.82
CA ILE A 380 35.62 14.66 -33.55
C ILE A 380 37.04 15.14 -33.21
N THR A 381 37.43 15.00 -31.95
CA THR A 381 38.80 15.28 -31.51
C THR A 381 39.53 13.97 -31.25
N ILE A 382 40.68 13.75 -31.89
CA ILE A 382 41.46 12.52 -31.77
C ILE A 382 42.88 12.88 -31.34
N GLY A 383 43.35 12.28 -30.25
CA GLY A 383 44.72 12.46 -29.76
C GLY A 383 45.01 13.86 -29.20
N ASP A 384 44.03 14.52 -28.56
CA ASP A 384 44.22 15.83 -27.93
C ASP A 384 45.29 15.76 -26.82
N ILE A 385 46.47 16.32 -27.11
CA ILE A 385 47.62 16.31 -26.21
C ILE A 385 47.34 17.12 -24.93
N VAL A 386 46.56 18.20 -25.03
CA VAL A 386 46.20 19.04 -23.87
C VAL A 386 45.28 18.27 -22.92
N ALA A 387 44.44 17.40 -23.46
CA ALA A 387 43.62 16.47 -22.70
C ALA A 387 44.34 15.15 -22.31
N GLY A 388 45.66 15.04 -22.57
CA GLY A 388 46.49 13.88 -22.19
C GLY A 388 46.66 12.81 -23.28
N GLY A 389 46.27 13.08 -24.52
CA GLY A 389 46.49 12.20 -25.67
C GLY A 389 47.98 12.03 -25.99
N SER A 390 48.44 10.79 -26.11
CA SER A 390 49.83 10.51 -26.47
C SER A 390 50.04 10.55 -27.99
N PRO A 391 50.97 11.38 -28.52
CA PRO A 391 51.32 11.38 -29.94
C PRO A 391 51.85 10.02 -30.45
N THR A 392 52.42 9.20 -29.56
CA THR A 392 52.96 7.87 -29.91
C THR A 392 51.89 6.79 -30.03
N ALA A 393 50.64 7.07 -29.62
CA ALA A 393 49.54 6.10 -29.67
C ALA A 393 48.93 5.92 -31.07
N PHE A 394 49.50 6.56 -32.11
CA PHE A 394 48.96 6.55 -33.48
C PHE A 394 47.46 6.85 -33.54
N ALA A 395 47.02 7.80 -32.72
CA ALA A 395 45.64 8.26 -32.70
C ALA A 395 45.29 8.79 -34.10
N SER A 396 44.53 7.99 -34.85
CA SER A 396 44.20 8.26 -36.25
C SER A 396 42.73 7.95 -36.49
N TYR A 397 42.10 8.74 -37.35
CA TYR A 397 40.78 8.44 -37.90
C TYR A 397 40.95 7.78 -39.25
N ARG A 398 40.23 6.68 -39.49
CA ARG A 398 40.10 6.10 -40.83
C ARG A 398 38.63 6.00 -41.18
N LEU A 399 38.27 6.60 -42.30
CA LEU A 399 36.94 6.50 -42.89
C LEU A 399 37.05 5.67 -44.18
N TYR A 400 36.41 4.51 -44.19
CA TYR A 400 36.29 3.67 -45.38
C TYR A 400 34.89 3.83 -45.95
N VAL A 401 34.79 4.26 -47.20
CA VAL A 401 33.51 4.42 -47.91
C VAL A 401 33.53 3.53 -49.14
N HIS A 402 32.67 2.52 -49.14
CA HIS A 402 32.45 1.63 -50.28
C HIS A 402 31.23 2.13 -51.04
N ASN A 403 31.40 2.65 -52.25
CA ASN A 403 30.34 3.18 -53.13
C ASN A 403 29.52 4.33 -52.51
N GLY A 404 30.09 5.54 -52.43
CA GLY A 404 29.38 6.73 -51.97
C GLY A 404 30.20 8.01 -52.03
N HIS A 405 29.56 9.15 -51.77
CA HIS A 405 30.22 10.44 -51.66
C HIS A 405 30.51 10.78 -50.20
N ILE A 406 31.72 11.28 -49.90
CA ILE A 406 31.97 12.00 -48.65
C ILE A 406 31.79 13.47 -48.96
N ILE A 407 30.73 14.08 -48.41
CA ILE A 407 30.47 15.51 -48.54
C ILE A 407 30.80 16.15 -47.20
N ILE A 408 31.85 16.97 -47.17
CA ILE A 408 32.21 17.80 -46.02
C ILE A 408 31.82 19.24 -46.39
N GLY A 409 30.70 19.71 -45.86
CA GLY A 409 30.11 21.01 -46.18
C GLY A 409 28.69 21.14 -45.61
N GLU A 410 27.99 22.23 -45.93
CA GLU A 410 26.57 22.37 -45.61
C GLU A 410 25.70 21.40 -46.43
N ASP A 411 24.52 21.05 -45.91
CA ASP A 411 23.59 20.12 -46.54
C ASP A 411 23.25 20.58 -47.97
N PRO A 412 23.58 19.81 -49.02
CA PRO A 412 23.29 20.17 -50.41
C PRO A 412 21.79 20.24 -50.71
N LEU A 413 20.92 19.73 -49.83
CA LEU A 413 19.46 19.79 -49.97
C LEU A 413 18.85 21.06 -49.37
N ASN A 414 19.62 21.86 -48.62
CA ASN A 414 19.13 23.12 -48.09
C ASN A 414 19.27 24.23 -49.14
N LEU A 415 18.19 24.52 -49.87
CA LEU A 415 18.19 25.56 -50.92
C LEU A 415 18.58 26.96 -50.41
N ALA A 416 18.44 27.24 -49.12
CA ALA A 416 18.72 28.56 -48.55
C ALA A 416 20.23 28.85 -48.44
N SER A 417 21.07 27.83 -48.20
CA SER A 417 22.54 27.98 -48.20
C SER A 417 23.11 28.07 -49.62
N PHE A 418 22.38 27.57 -50.62
CA PHE A 418 22.78 27.56 -52.03
C PHE A 418 23.05 28.97 -52.62
N LEU A 419 22.44 30.02 -52.08
CA LEU A 419 22.64 31.40 -52.55
C LEU A 419 23.89 32.09 -51.94
N GLY A 420 24.50 31.51 -50.90
CA GLY A 420 25.61 32.11 -50.16
C GLY A 420 27.02 31.81 -50.69
N GLY A 421 27.15 30.97 -51.72
CA GLY A 421 28.45 30.49 -52.18
C GLY A 421 29.04 29.48 -51.20
N VAL A 422 28.64 28.22 -51.32
CA VAL A 422 29.06 27.16 -50.40
C VAL A 422 30.32 26.49 -50.92
N CYS A 423 31.35 26.39 -50.07
CA CYS A 423 32.51 25.54 -50.31
C CYS A 423 32.22 24.15 -49.73
N SER A 424 32.12 23.13 -50.60
CA SER A 424 31.99 21.74 -50.18
C SER A 424 33.20 20.95 -50.65
N VAL A 425 33.81 20.17 -49.76
CA VAL A 425 34.78 19.15 -50.18
C VAL A 425 34.01 17.89 -50.52
N ASN A 426 33.99 17.52 -51.80
CA ASN A 426 33.41 16.26 -52.26
C ASN A 426 34.54 15.29 -52.61
N LEU A 427 34.69 14.24 -51.81
CA LEU A 427 35.55 13.13 -52.15
C LEU A 427 34.68 12.09 -52.86
N ASN A 428 34.84 11.99 -54.18
CA ASN A 428 34.20 10.93 -54.95
C ASN A 428 35.09 9.69 -54.85
N THR A 429 34.58 8.62 -54.25
CA THR A 429 35.32 7.37 -54.10
C THR A 429 35.10 6.37 -55.24
N MET A 430 34.26 6.72 -56.23
CA MET A 430 34.01 5.86 -57.40
C MET A 430 35.10 6.00 -58.49
N GLY A 431 36.01 6.96 -58.38
CA GLY A 431 37.17 7.13 -59.27
C GLY A 431 38.48 7.18 -58.47
N GLU A 432 39.54 6.55 -58.98
CA GLU A 432 40.88 6.70 -58.38
C GLU A 432 41.35 8.16 -58.48
N GLY A 433 41.83 8.73 -57.38
CA GLY A 433 42.46 10.07 -57.36
C GLY A 433 41.50 11.28 -57.39
N SER A 434 40.18 11.09 -57.42
CA SER A 434 39.23 12.21 -57.52
C SER A 434 38.92 12.86 -56.16
N ILE A 435 39.74 13.83 -55.76
CA ILE A 435 39.39 14.83 -54.74
C ILE A 435 38.78 16.04 -55.47
N GLY A 436 37.46 16.21 -55.39
CA GLY A 436 36.77 17.41 -55.87
C GLY A 436 36.79 18.49 -54.78
N LEU A 437 37.72 19.44 -54.86
CA LEU A 437 37.61 20.70 -54.13
C LEU A 437 36.81 21.67 -54.99
N GLY A 438 35.54 21.89 -54.67
CA GLY A 438 34.70 22.81 -55.41
C GLY A 438 33.83 23.65 -54.50
N CYS A 439 33.66 24.93 -54.82
CA CYS A 439 32.44 25.60 -54.41
C CYS A 439 31.33 25.19 -55.37
N ILE A 440 30.12 24.98 -54.84
CA ILE A 440 28.94 24.94 -55.69
C ILE A 440 28.75 26.38 -56.15
N VAL A 441 29.27 26.71 -57.33
CA VAL A 441 28.96 27.99 -57.96
C VAL A 441 27.54 27.86 -58.48
N PRO A 442 26.57 28.67 -58.00
CA PRO A 442 25.28 28.74 -58.63
C PRO A 442 25.55 29.15 -60.06
N ALA A 443 25.25 28.28 -61.04
CA ALA A 443 25.33 28.66 -62.43
C ALA A 443 24.38 29.86 -62.60
N ALA A 444 24.95 31.06 -62.76
CA ALA A 444 24.19 32.26 -63.07
C ALA A 444 23.53 32.04 -64.43
N GLY A 445 22.31 31.49 -64.42
CA GLY A 445 21.53 31.12 -65.61
C GLY A 445 20.78 29.78 -65.56
N ALA A 446 21.01 28.89 -64.58
CA ALA A 446 20.36 27.56 -64.54
C ALA A 446 18.95 27.56 -63.90
N TYR A 447 18.16 28.61 -64.11
CA TYR A 447 16.87 28.78 -63.42
C TYR A 447 15.68 28.07 -64.08
N GLU A 448 15.84 27.29 -65.15
CA GLU A 448 14.67 26.83 -65.93
C GLU A 448 14.50 25.33 -66.16
N ASP A 449 15.38 24.45 -65.66
CA ASP A 449 15.11 23.01 -65.78
C ASP A 449 14.87 22.36 -64.41
N LYS A 450 13.57 22.27 -64.05
CA LYS A 450 13.12 21.69 -62.78
C LYS A 450 13.43 20.19 -62.64
N ASP A 451 13.87 19.53 -63.71
CA ASP A 451 14.22 18.11 -63.72
C ASP A 451 15.74 17.84 -63.69
N SER A 452 16.60 18.87 -63.67
CA SER A 452 18.07 18.70 -63.66
C SER A 452 18.71 18.85 -62.27
N ALA A 453 18.17 18.20 -61.24
CA ALA A 453 18.68 18.23 -59.86
C ALA A 453 20.07 17.58 -59.65
N THR A 454 20.88 17.41 -60.70
CA THR A 454 22.11 16.58 -60.65
C THR A 454 23.32 17.18 -61.35
N GLN A 455 23.33 18.45 -61.76
CA GLN A 455 24.58 19.09 -62.15
C GLN A 455 25.36 19.54 -60.91
N PHE A 456 25.81 18.56 -60.11
CA PHE A 456 27.05 18.75 -59.38
C PHE A 456 28.10 19.10 -60.43
N ASN A 457 28.86 20.18 -60.22
CA ASN A 457 30.05 20.42 -61.03
C ASN A 457 30.82 19.10 -61.08
N THR A 458 31.03 18.57 -62.30
CA THR A 458 31.89 17.41 -62.51
C THR A 458 33.16 17.66 -61.72
N PRO A 459 33.63 16.70 -60.91
CA PRO A 459 34.86 16.87 -60.15
C PRO A 459 35.90 17.44 -61.09
N THR A 460 36.35 18.66 -60.85
CA THR A 460 37.46 19.17 -61.64
C THR A 460 38.61 18.24 -61.31
N ASP A 461 39.17 17.58 -62.32
CA ASP A 461 40.26 16.59 -62.22
C ASP A 461 41.56 17.15 -61.61
N SER A 462 41.51 18.30 -60.93
CA SER A 462 42.67 19.07 -60.52
C SER A 462 42.32 19.97 -59.34
N ALA A 463 42.32 19.41 -58.13
CA ALA A 463 42.60 20.21 -56.94
C ALA A 463 44.06 20.69 -57.04
N MET A 464 44.29 21.95 -57.41
CA MET A 464 45.63 22.51 -57.49
C MET A 464 46.01 23.16 -56.15
N LEU A 465 47.19 22.85 -55.63
CA LEU A 465 47.71 23.51 -54.42
C LEU A 465 47.76 25.02 -54.63
N TYR A 466 47.24 25.81 -53.68
CA TYR A 466 47.19 27.27 -53.77
C TYR A 466 48.55 27.88 -54.16
N ASN A 467 49.65 27.40 -53.56
CA ASN A 467 50.99 27.89 -53.86
C ASN A 467 51.40 27.63 -55.33
N LYS A 468 50.95 26.51 -55.90
CA LYS A 468 51.19 26.18 -57.31
C LYS A 468 50.34 27.05 -58.24
N TRP A 469 49.10 27.35 -57.87
CA TRP A 469 48.23 28.28 -58.59
C TRP A 469 48.72 29.73 -58.52
N LEU A 470 49.18 30.16 -57.36
CA LEU A 470 49.74 31.50 -57.17
C LEU A 470 50.97 31.69 -58.06
N LEU A 471 51.89 30.73 -58.07
CA LEU A 471 53.07 30.75 -58.96
C LEU A 471 52.66 30.77 -60.44
N PHE A 472 51.61 30.04 -60.83
CA PHE A 472 51.08 30.09 -62.18
C PHE A 472 50.51 31.47 -62.52
N ALA A 473 49.68 32.04 -61.64
CA ALA A 473 49.02 33.32 -61.85
C ALA A 473 50.04 34.46 -61.90
N GLU A 474 51.04 34.47 -61.02
CA GLU A 474 52.14 35.43 -61.04
C GLU A 474 52.94 35.34 -62.36
N ALA A 475 53.24 34.11 -62.80
CA ALA A 475 53.95 33.92 -64.06
C ALA A 475 53.11 34.34 -65.27
N LEU A 476 51.79 34.11 -65.24
CA LEU A 476 50.86 34.50 -66.30
C LEU A 476 50.69 36.02 -66.36
N ILE A 477 50.52 36.67 -65.21
CA ILE A 477 50.47 38.13 -65.12
C ILE A 477 51.79 38.72 -65.62
N GLY A 478 52.94 38.18 -65.20
CA GLY A 478 54.23 38.63 -65.72
C GLY A 478 54.39 38.46 -67.24
N ALA A 479 53.87 37.36 -67.80
CA ALA A 479 53.87 37.14 -69.25
C ALA A 479 52.93 38.12 -69.98
N LEU A 480 51.79 38.45 -69.40
CA LEU A 480 50.86 39.44 -69.94
C LEU A 480 51.39 40.87 -69.78
N ASP A 481 51.97 41.26 -68.66
CA ASP A 481 52.51 42.62 -68.49
C ASP A 481 53.73 42.87 -69.38
N SER A 482 54.49 41.82 -69.71
CA SER A 482 55.66 41.91 -70.59
C SER A 482 55.34 41.68 -72.07
N HIS A 483 54.09 41.37 -72.43
CA HIS A 483 53.74 41.22 -73.83
C HIS A 483 53.78 42.57 -74.54
N THR A 484 54.41 42.61 -75.71
CA THR A 484 54.47 43.81 -76.55
C THR A 484 54.07 43.45 -77.96
N HIS A 485 53.30 44.32 -78.60
CA HIS A 485 53.02 44.22 -80.03
C HIS A 485 54.14 44.94 -80.78
N GLN A 486 54.71 44.30 -81.80
CA GLN A 486 55.82 44.86 -82.57
C GLN A 486 55.45 46.17 -83.30
N THR A 487 54.17 46.53 -83.40
CA THR A 487 53.69 47.72 -84.12
C THR A 487 52.77 48.59 -83.25
N ALA A 488 52.99 49.91 -83.29
CA ALA A 488 52.21 50.89 -82.53
C ALA A 488 50.81 51.16 -83.11
N TRP A 489 50.43 50.50 -84.22
CA TRP A 489 49.20 50.75 -84.97
C TRP A 489 48.56 49.42 -85.40
N GLY A 490 47.72 48.85 -84.52
CA GLY A 490 46.79 47.75 -84.82
C GLY A 490 47.41 46.35 -84.97
N PRO A 491 46.62 45.27 -84.74
CA PRO A 491 47.13 43.90 -84.65
C PRO A 491 47.40 43.33 -86.04
N SER A 492 48.65 43.39 -86.52
CA SER A 492 49.02 42.80 -87.81
C SER A 492 49.69 41.43 -87.72
N LEU A 493 50.08 40.96 -86.53
CA LEU A 493 50.65 39.62 -86.29
C LEU A 493 50.33 39.11 -84.87
N PRO A 494 50.31 37.78 -84.62
CA PRO A 494 50.18 37.23 -83.27
C PRO A 494 51.28 37.79 -82.37
N ALA A 495 50.95 38.14 -81.13
CA ALA A 495 51.92 38.63 -80.16
C ALA A 495 53.04 37.59 -79.96
N GLU A 496 54.30 38.01 -80.07
CA GLU A 496 55.44 37.18 -79.71
C GLU A 496 55.71 37.35 -78.21
N VAL A 497 55.74 36.24 -77.47
CA VAL A 497 56.18 36.23 -76.08
C VAL A 497 57.68 36.56 -76.07
N PRO A 498 58.16 37.53 -75.25
CA PRO A 498 59.57 37.90 -75.23
C PRO A 498 60.45 36.68 -74.91
N THR A 499 61.19 36.21 -75.90
CA THR A 499 62.04 35.00 -75.83
C THR A 499 63.24 35.12 -74.90
N GLY A 500 63.37 36.23 -74.15
CA GLY A 500 64.53 36.53 -73.31
C GLY A 500 64.28 36.68 -71.81
N THR A 501 63.04 36.92 -71.34
CA THR A 501 62.86 37.52 -69.99
C THR A 501 62.10 36.65 -68.99
N VAL A 502 61.30 35.67 -69.41
CA VAL A 502 60.56 34.81 -68.47
C VAL A 502 61.08 33.38 -68.53
N LYS A 503 62.29 33.14 -68.00
CA LYS A 503 62.88 31.80 -67.78
C LYS A 503 62.07 30.87 -66.84
N GLY A 504 60.85 31.25 -66.47
CA GLY A 504 59.97 30.50 -65.59
C GLY A 504 58.72 29.95 -66.26
N PHE A 505 58.24 30.49 -67.39
CA PHE A 505 56.87 30.19 -67.84
C PHE A 505 56.72 28.73 -68.31
N ASP A 506 57.64 28.24 -69.14
CA ASP A 506 57.66 26.85 -69.59
C ASP A 506 57.98 25.86 -68.45
N ALA A 507 58.86 26.26 -67.52
CA ALA A 507 59.21 25.46 -66.34
C ALA A 507 57.99 25.32 -65.41
N ILE A 508 57.23 26.40 -65.21
CA ILE A 508 56.01 26.44 -64.40
C ILE A 508 54.88 25.63 -65.07
N LEU A 509 54.66 25.79 -66.37
CA LEU A 509 53.70 24.97 -67.14
C LEU A 509 54.02 23.47 -67.08
N SER A 510 55.30 23.11 -67.21
CA SER A 510 55.76 21.72 -67.14
C SER A 510 55.63 21.09 -65.74
N ALA A 511 55.70 21.90 -64.68
CA ALA A 511 55.61 21.45 -63.29
C ALA A 511 54.16 21.36 -62.77
N LEU A 512 53.20 21.92 -63.50
CA LEU A 512 51.80 22.04 -63.09
C LEU A 512 50.86 21.02 -63.72
N LEU A 513 51.21 20.38 -64.84
CA LEU A 513 50.23 19.64 -65.65
C LEU A 513 50.80 18.33 -66.22
N THR A 514 50.08 17.22 -65.97
CA THR A 514 49.91 16.16 -66.98
C THR A 514 49.42 16.87 -68.26
N PRO A 515 50.01 16.62 -69.45
CA PRO A 515 49.98 17.56 -70.57
C PRO A 515 48.56 17.96 -70.99
N VAL A 516 48.17 19.21 -70.67
CA VAL A 516 46.95 19.82 -71.20
C VAL A 516 47.23 20.20 -72.65
N LYS A 517 46.61 19.48 -73.58
CA LYS A 517 46.84 19.60 -75.03
C LYS A 517 46.53 21.00 -75.61
N SER A 518 45.78 21.85 -74.91
CA SER A 518 45.64 23.27 -75.25
C SER A 518 44.95 24.06 -74.13
N LEU A 519 45.46 25.24 -73.79
CA LEU A 519 44.78 26.25 -72.98
C LEU A 519 44.25 27.34 -73.92
N ARG A 520 42.94 27.61 -73.91
CA ARG A 520 42.35 28.77 -74.62
C ARG A 520 41.87 29.79 -73.59
N VAL A 521 42.53 30.93 -73.51
CA VAL A 521 42.07 32.08 -72.71
C VAL A 521 41.26 32.99 -73.63
N ARG A 522 39.96 33.15 -73.38
CA ARG A 522 39.13 34.18 -74.03
C ARG A 522 39.25 35.45 -73.20
N MET A 523 39.86 36.49 -73.76
CA MET A 523 39.78 37.84 -73.21
C MET A 523 38.64 38.58 -73.93
N GLY A 524 37.62 38.99 -73.18
CA GLY A 524 36.56 39.87 -73.67
C GLY A 524 37.09 41.30 -73.77
N ALA A 525 36.61 42.02 -74.79
CA ALA A 525 37.16 43.26 -75.36
C ALA A 525 37.59 44.35 -74.37
#